data_AF-E0SQE1-F1
#
_entry.id   AF-E0SQE1-F1
#
_cell.length_a   1.000
_cell.length_b   1.000
_cell.length_c   1.000
_cell.angle_alpha   90.00
_cell.angle_beta   90.00
_cell.angle_gamma   90.00
#
_symmetry.space_group_name_H-M   'P 1'
#
loop_
_entity.id
_entity.type
_entity.pdbx_description
1 polymer ?
#
loop_
_entity_poly.entity_id
_entity_poly.type
_entity_poly.pdbx_seq_one_letter_code
_entity_poly.pdbx_strand_id
1 'polypeptide(L)'
;MTVLSEQSTLQPETNIMPNHDLIELRNSIDAILKKIEEIVNSHNEVVQYINTIRTIMNIVNSLGNWRCSTCKFNNNGLCMGWKLSNDAVDSLRKTFGIDAVNEVEGTQRINIRKLSFIGALCPIYSSKR
;
A
#
# COMPACT_ATOMS: atom_id res chain seq x y z
N MET A 1 -19.68 21.50 -81.69
CA MET A 1 -20.79 21.71 -80.74
C MET A 1 -21.68 20.49 -80.88
N THR A 2 -21.88 19.64 -79.88
CA THR A 2 -22.29 19.96 -78.51
C THR A 2 -21.83 18.85 -77.57
N VAL A 3 -21.33 19.26 -76.41
CA VAL A 3 -21.02 18.47 -75.22
C VAL A 3 -22.32 17.92 -74.63
N LEU A 4 -22.30 16.72 -74.03
CA LEU A 4 -23.00 16.45 -72.76
C LEU A 4 -22.53 15.10 -72.21
N SER A 5 -21.63 15.22 -71.25
CA SER A 5 -21.29 14.23 -70.23
C SER A 5 -22.48 14.03 -69.28
N GLU A 6 -22.97 12.80 -69.14
CA GLU A 6 -23.80 12.42 -67.99
C GLU A 6 -22.89 11.86 -66.89
N GLN A 7 -22.50 12.77 -65.99
CA GLN A 7 -22.10 12.43 -64.64
C GLN A 7 -23.34 12.28 -63.75
N SER A 8 -23.14 11.54 -62.65
CA SER A 8 -23.92 11.55 -61.41
C SER A 8 -25.08 10.54 -61.38
N THR A 9 -25.15 9.61 -60.42
CA THR A 9 -25.00 9.86 -58.98
C THR A 9 -24.61 8.56 -58.26
N LEU A 10 -23.44 8.56 -57.62
CA LEU A 10 -23.22 7.70 -56.46
C LEU A 10 -24.11 8.24 -55.34
N GLN A 11 -25.19 7.54 -55.02
CA GLN A 11 -25.89 7.79 -53.76
C GLN A 11 -24.95 7.42 -52.61
N PRO A 12 -24.75 8.28 -51.60
CA PRO A 12 -24.08 7.85 -50.40
C PRO A 12 -25.03 6.87 -49.71
N GLU A 13 -24.67 5.59 -49.67
CA GLU A 13 -25.26 4.66 -48.72
C GLU A 13 -24.93 5.19 -47.31
N THR A 14 -25.77 6.09 -46.81
CA THR A 14 -25.82 6.38 -45.39
C THR A 14 -26.28 5.09 -44.72
N ASN A 15 -25.31 4.28 -44.30
CA ASN A 15 -25.52 3.17 -43.38
C ASN A 15 -25.98 3.77 -42.04
N ILE A 16 -27.24 4.17 -41.98
CA ILE A 16 -27.91 4.66 -40.79
C ILE A 16 -28.00 3.45 -39.88
N MET A 17 -27.08 3.35 -38.93
CA MET A 17 -27.05 2.29 -37.93
C MET A 17 -28.45 2.13 -37.33
N PRO A 18 -29.03 0.91 -37.28
CA PRO A 18 -30.35 0.69 -36.73
C PRO A 18 -30.45 1.32 -35.34
N ASN A 19 -31.53 2.06 -35.09
CA ASN A 19 -31.76 2.78 -33.82
C ASN A 19 -31.60 1.85 -32.58
N HIS A 20 -31.92 0.56 -32.75
CA HIS A 20 -31.69 -0.48 -31.74
C HIS A 20 -30.22 -0.62 -31.31
N ASP A 21 -29.29 -0.65 -32.26
CA ASP A 21 -27.85 -0.83 -32.00
C ASP A 21 -27.25 0.40 -31.29
N LEU A 22 -27.76 1.59 -31.59
CA LEU A 22 -27.41 2.83 -30.90
C LEU A 22 -27.89 2.83 -29.44
N ILE A 23 -29.09 2.30 -29.18
CA ILE A 23 -29.64 2.16 -27.82
C ILE A 23 -28.83 1.13 -27.02
N GLU A 24 -28.50 -0.01 -27.63
CA GLU A 24 -27.69 -1.05 -26.98
C GLU A 24 -26.27 -0.56 -26.65
N LEU A 25 -25.65 0.18 -27.57
CA LEU A 25 -24.36 0.82 -27.34
C LEU A 25 -24.43 1.84 -26.19
N ARG A 26 -25.48 2.68 -26.15
CA ARG A 26 -25.69 3.63 -25.07
C ARG A 26 -25.83 2.93 -23.72
N ASN A 27 -26.65 1.88 -23.65
CA ASN A 27 -26.83 1.09 -22.42
C ASN A 27 -25.51 0.45 -21.97
N SER A 28 -24.69 0.00 -22.92
CA SER A 28 -23.36 -0.56 -22.63
C SER A 28 -22.41 0.51 -22.08
N ILE A 29 -22.41 1.72 -22.65
CA ILE A 29 -21.64 2.87 -22.15
C ILE A 29 -22.08 3.22 -20.73
N ASP A 30 -23.39 3.35 -20.48
CA ASP A 30 -23.92 3.71 -19.17
C ASP A 30 -23.56 2.64 -18.11
N ALA A 31 -23.61 1.36 -18.48
CA ALA A 31 -23.19 0.26 -17.61
C ALA A 31 -21.68 0.29 -17.31
N ILE A 32 -20.84 0.63 -18.29
CA ILE A 32 -19.39 0.79 -18.10
C ILE A 32 -19.11 1.98 -17.18
N LEU A 33 -19.76 3.13 -17.41
CA LEU A 33 -19.61 4.32 -16.58
C LEU A 33 -19.96 4.04 -15.12
N LYS A 34 -21.05 3.32 -14.88
CA LYS A 34 -21.44 2.89 -13.54
C LYS A 34 -20.37 2.02 -12.88
N LYS A 35 -19.82 1.05 -13.60
CA LYS A 35 -18.73 0.20 -13.08
C LYS A 35 -17.46 1.00 -12.78
N ILE A 36 -17.12 1.99 -13.61
CA ILE A 36 -15.98 2.88 -13.35
C ILE A 36 -16.21 3.68 -12.06
N GLU A 37 -17.42 4.21 -11.86
CA GLU A 37 -17.77 4.93 -10.64
C GLU A 37 -17.66 4.04 -9.39
N GLU A 38 -18.16 2.81 -9.46
CA GLU A 38 -18.02 1.81 -8.38
C GLU A 38 -16.53 1.53 -8.07
N ILE A 39 -15.70 1.34 -9.10
CA ILE A 39 -14.26 1.13 -8.93
C ILE A 39 -13.58 2.34 -8.30
N VAL A 40 -13.92 3.56 -8.73
CA VAL A 40 -13.37 4.80 -8.17
C VAL A 40 -13.74 4.93 -6.70
N ASN A 41 -14.97 4.62 -6.33
CA ASN A 41 -15.43 4.65 -4.95
C ASN A 41 -14.67 3.63 -4.08
N SER A 42 -14.57 2.37 -4.51
CA SER A 42 -13.79 1.35 -3.79
C SER A 42 -12.31 1.71 -3.70
N HIS A 43 -11.73 2.30 -4.75
CA HIS A 43 -10.35 2.77 -4.72
C HIS A 43 -10.15 3.87 -3.67
N ASN A 44 -11.08 4.82 -3.59
CA ASN A 44 -11.03 5.90 -2.60
C ASN A 44 -11.12 5.36 -1.17
N GLU A 45 -11.97 4.37 -0.91
CA GLU A 45 -12.05 3.69 0.39
C GLU A 45 -10.71 3.02 0.75
N VAL A 46 -10.11 2.27 -0.18
CA VAL A 46 -8.81 1.63 0.03
C VAL A 46 -7.72 2.67 0.32
N VAL A 47 -7.70 3.79 -0.40
CA VAL A 47 -6.76 4.90 -0.14
C VAL A 47 -6.95 5.48 1.26
N GLN A 48 -8.20 5.66 1.72
CA GLN A 48 -8.48 6.12 3.08
C GLN A 48 -8.00 5.12 4.14
N TYR A 49 -8.22 3.82 3.94
CA TYR A 49 -7.70 2.79 4.83
C TYR A 49 -6.17 2.80 4.90
N ILE A 50 -5.49 2.91 3.76
CA ILE A 50 -4.02 3.01 3.70
C ILE A 50 -3.52 4.25 4.46
N ASN A 51 -4.19 5.40 4.31
CA ASN A 51 -3.81 6.63 5.01
C ASN A 51 -4.00 6.50 6.53
N THR A 52 -5.05 5.80 6.97
CA THR A 52 -5.28 5.49 8.38
C THR A 52 -4.16 4.62 8.93
N ILE A 53 -3.79 3.55 8.22
CA ILE A 53 -2.69 2.65 8.61
C ILE A 53 -1.36 3.41 8.69
N ARG A 54 -1.04 4.27 7.71
CA ARG A 54 0.18 5.10 7.76
C ARG A 54 0.22 5.99 8.98
N THR A 55 -0.91 6.61 9.33
CA THR A 55 -1.01 7.46 10.52
C THR A 55 -0.72 6.67 11.79
N ILE A 56 -1.31 5.48 11.92
CA ILE A 56 -1.06 4.58 13.05
C ILE A 56 0.42 4.15 13.09
N MET A 57 1.00 3.77 11.95
CA MET A 57 2.43 3.40 11.88
C MET A 57 3.35 4.55 12.31
N ASN A 58 3.04 5.79 11.93
CA ASN A 58 3.80 6.96 12.35
C ASN A 58 3.73 7.17 13.87
N ILE A 59 2.55 7.00 14.47
CA ILE A 59 2.36 7.07 15.92
C ILE A 59 3.16 5.96 16.62
N VAL A 60 3.06 4.73 16.14
CA VAL A 60 3.78 3.56 16.69
C VAL A 60 5.29 3.77 16.59
N ASN A 61 5.81 4.23 15.45
CA ASN A 61 7.24 4.53 15.30
C ASN A 61 7.70 5.66 16.23
N SER A 62 6.91 6.72 16.38
CA SER A 62 7.24 7.84 17.27
C SER A 62 7.27 7.40 18.73
N LEU A 63 6.25 6.65 19.17
CA LEU A 63 6.19 6.08 20.52
C LEU A 63 7.34 5.09 20.75
N GLY A 64 7.64 4.28 19.75
CA GLY A 64 8.74 3.33 19.74
C GLY A 64 10.09 4.00 19.89
N ASN A 65 10.38 5.02 19.09
CA ASN A 65 11.60 5.82 19.17
C ASN A 65 11.77 6.44 20.56
N TRP A 66 10.71 7.06 21.09
CA TRP A 66 10.74 7.64 22.43
C TRP A 66 11.03 6.58 23.49
N ARG A 67 10.25 5.48 23.54
CA ARG A 67 10.46 4.41 24.51
C ARG A 67 11.84 3.77 24.39
N CYS A 68 12.31 3.51 23.18
CA CYS A 68 13.65 2.96 22.97
C CYS A 68 14.74 3.89 23.48
N SER A 69 14.59 5.21 23.29
CA SER A 69 15.58 6.20 23.76
C SER A 69 15.70 6.26 25.28
N THR A 70 14.60 6.05 26.00
CA THR A 70 14.53 6.15 27.47
C THR A 70 14.57 4.81 28.20
N CYS A 71 14.48 3.68 27.48
CA CYS A 71 14.40 2.35 28.07
C CYS A 71 15.70 1.92 28.77
N LYS A 72 15.61 1.44 30.01
CA LYS A 72 16.75 0.92 30.79
C LYS A 72 17.41 -0.31 30.16
N PHE A 73 16.68 -1.05 29.34
CA PHE A 73 17.18 -2.22 28.64
C PHE A 73 17.84 -1.88 27.29
N ASN A 74 17.83 -0.61 26.87
CA ASN A 74 18.55 -0.18 25.69
C ASN A 74 20.03 0.00 26.03
N ASN A 75 20.87 -0.85 25.44
CA ASN A 75 22.31 -0.70 25.44
C ASN A 75 22.79 -0.45 24.00
N ASN A 76 23.25 0.78 23.73
CA ASN A 76 23.78 1.20 22.43
C ASN A 76 22.90 0.91 21.21
N GLY A 77 21.58 0.91 21.36
CA GLY A 77 20.64 0.64 20.27
C GLY A 77 20.21 -0.82 20.15
N LEU A 78 20.62 -1.67 21.08
CA LEU A 78 20.23 -3.07 21.16
C LEU A 78 19.34 -3.30 22.39
N CYS A 79 18.29 -4.11 22.23
CA CYS A 79 17.42 -4.48 23.33
C CYS A 79 18.04 -5.64 24.14
N MET A 80 18.39 -5.37 25.39
CA MET A 80 18.92 -6.38 26.32
C MET A 80 17.82 -7.12 27.09
N GLY A 81 16.58 -6.62 27.04
CA GLY A 81 15.45 -7.21 27.77
C GLY A 81 14.84 -8.43 27.10
N TRP A 82 14.87 -8.47 25.76
CA TRP A 82 14.30 -9.59 25.00
C TRP A 82 15.39 -10.61 24.67
N LYS A 83 15.03 -11.89 24.83
CA LYS A 83 15.76 -13.03 24.27
C LYS A 83 14.90 -13.62 23.16
N LEU A 84 15.49 -13.77 21.98
CA LEU A 84 14.78 -14.28 20.82
C LEU A 84 15.01 -15.79 20.68
N SER A 85 13.99 -16.53 20.25
CA SER A 85 14.18 -17.87 19.70
C SER A 85 14.82 -17.78 18.31
N ASN A 86 15.45 -18.86 17.84
CA ASN A 86 16.03 -18.92 16.51
C ASN A 86 14.99 -18.61 15.42
N ASP A 87 13.77 -19.15 15.55
CA ASP A 87 12.66 -18.88 14.62
C ASP A 87 12.31 -17.39 14.55
N ALA A 88 12.32 -16.69 15.69
CA ALA A 88 12.06 -15.26 15.74
C ALA A 88 13.21 -14.46 15.09
N VAL A 89 14.46 -14.89 15.29
CA VAL A 89 15.64 -14.30 14.66
C VAL A 89 15.56 -14.40 13.15
N ASP A 90 15.27 -15.59 12.62
CA ASP A 90 15.17 -15.84 11.19
C ASP A 90 14.02 -15.06 10.56
N SER A 91 12.87 -15.02 11.23
CA SER A 91 11.71 -14.24 10.78
C SER A 91 12.01 -12.74 10.72
N LEU A 92 12.68 -12.19 11.74
CA LEU A 92 13.08 -10.78 11.78
C LEU A 92 14.10 -10.46 10.68
N ARG A 93 15.09 -11.33 10.49
CA ARG A 93 16.13 -11.16 9.45
C ARG A 93 15.55 -11.23 8.04
N LYS A 94 14.66 -12.18 7.79
CA LYS A 94 13.96 -12.33 6.50
C LYS A 94 13.12 -11.09 6.16
N THR A 95 12.47 -10.52 7.17
CA THR A 95 11.53 -9.40 6.97
C THR A 95 12.23 -8.04 6.93
N PHE A 96 13.23 -7.83 7.78
CA PHE A 96 13.81 -6.51 8.02
C PHE A 96 15.31 -6.42 7.71
N GLY A 97 15.93 -7.49 7.20
CA GLY A 97 17.35 -7.57 6.89
C GLY A 97 18.20 -8.14 8.03
N ILE A 98 19.41 -8.59 7.70
CA ILE A 98 20.30 -9.31 8.61
C ILE A 98 20.63 -8.52 9.90
N ASP A 99 20.70 -7.21 9.78
CA ASP A 99 21.02 -6.21 10.81
C ASP A 99 19.84 -5.89 11.75
N ALA A 100 18.67 -6.50 11.54
CA ALA A 100 17.54 -6.45 12.47
C ALA A 100 17.87 -7.10 13.82
N VAL A 101 18.82 -8.04 13.83
CA VAL A 101 19.24 -8.78 15.01
C VAL A 101 20.77 -8.86 15.04
N ASN A 102 21.35 -8.43 16.16
CA ASN A 102 22.79 -8.49 16.41
C ASN A 102 23.10 -9.49 17.51
N GLU A 103 24.21 -10.21 17.37
CA GLU A 103 24.70 -11.07 18.43
C GLU A 103 25.58 -10.28 19.41
N VAL A 104 25.30 -10.43 20.70
CA VAL A 104 26.09 -9.86 21.79
C VAL A 104 26.28 -10.95 22.84
N GLU A 105 27.54 -11.31 23.12
CA GLU A 105 27.89 -12.32 24.12
C GLU A 105 27.15 -13.67 23.89
N GLY A 106 27.09 -14.12 22.63
CA GLY A 106 26.41 -15.36 22.24
C GLY A 106 24.88 -15.29 22.27
N THR A 107 24.29 -14.12 22.58
CA THR A 107 22.82 -13.93 22.61
C THR A 107 22.36 -13.04 21.46
N GLN A 108 21.34 -13.49 20.74
CA GLN A 108 20.72 -12.71 19.66
C GLN A 108 19.82 -11.59 20.24
N ARG A 109 20.13 -10.33 19.89
CA ARG A 109 19.49 -9.12 20.41
C ARG A 109 18.84 -8.31 19.29
N ILE A 110 17.65 -7.80 19.55
CA ILE A 110 16.91 -6.94 18.61
C ILE A 110 17.64 -5.60 18.45
N ASN A 111 17.86 -5.18 17.20
CA ASN A 111 18.32 -3.84 16.88
C ASN A 111 17.16 -2.84 16.90
N ILE A 112 16.99 -2.17 18.04
CA ILE A 112 15.88 -1.24 18.25
C ILE A 112 16.11 0.15 17.63
N ARG A 113 17.31 0.45 17.11
CA ARG A 113 17.49 1.62 16.23
C ARG A 113 16.80 1.41 14.88
N LYS A 114 16.80 0.18 14.40
CA LYS A 114 16.13 -0.21 13.15
C LYS A 114 14.65 -0.53 13.37
N LEU A 115 14.34 -1.24 14.45
CA LEU A 115 13.00 -1.76 14.75
C LEU A 115 12.40 -1.08 15.97
N SER A 116 12.36 0.24 15.96
CA SER A 116 11.89 1.01 17.13
C SER A 116 10.42 0.78 17.46
N PHE A 117 9.58 0.41 16.49
CA PHE A 117 8.18 0.01 16.72
C PHE A 117 8.03 -1.13 17.74
N ILE A 118 9.04 -2.02 17.87
CA ILE A 118 9.03 -3.08 18.90
C ILE A 118 9.03 -2.45 20.30
N GLY A 119 9.70 -1.31 20.49
CA GLY A 119 9.69 -0.55 21.74
C GLY A 119 8.30 -0.01 22.09
N ALA A 120 7.48 0.34 21.10
CA ALA A 120 6.12 0.83 21.31
C ALA A 120 5.22 -0.26 21.93
N LEU A 121 5.45 -1.51 21.53
CA LEU A 121 4.68 -2.68 21.95
C LEU A 121 5.31 -3.42 23.14
N CYS A 122 6.48 -3.00 23.61
CA CYS A 122 7.25 -3.73 24.62
C CYS A 122 6.54 -3.71 25.98
N PRO A 123 6.09 -4.87 26.51
CA PRO A 123 5.35 -4.94 27.77
C PRO A 123 6.26 -4.74 28.99
N ILE A 124 7.56 -4.99 28.84
CA ILE A 124 8.56 -4.84 29.91
C ILE A 124 9.26 -3.48 29.88
N TYR A 125 8.72 -2.49 29.14
CA TYR A 125 9.32 -1.16 29.10
C TYR A 125 9.48 -0.59 30.52
N SER A 126 10.67 -0.02 30.77
CA SER A 126 10.99 0.62 32.03
C SER A 126 12.00 1.72 31.75
N SER A 127 11.71 2.94 32.20
CA SER A 127 12.57 4.11 32.00
C SER A 127 13.85 3.99 32.82
N LYS A 128 14.95 4.59 32.33
CA LYS A 128 16.28 4.60 32.99
C LYS A 128 16.27 5.19 34.42
N ARG A 129 15.28 6.05 34.74
CA ARG A 129 15.24 6.94 35.92
C ARG A 129 16.43 7.90 36.01
#